data_AF-A0A562MBI9-F1
#
_entry.id   AF-A0A562MBI9-F1
#
_cell.length_a   1.000
_cell.length_b   1.000
_cell.length_c   1.000
_cell.angle_alpha   90.00
_cell.angle_beta   90.00
_cell.angle_gamma   90.00
#
_symmetry.space_group_name_H-M   'P 1'
#
loop_
_entity.id
_entity.type
_entity.pdbx_description
1 polymer ?
#
loop_
_entity_poly.entity_id
_entity_poly.type
_entity_poly.pdbx_seq_one_letter_code
_entity_poly.pdbx_strand_id
1 'polypeptide(L)'
;MIESKRRETLMSQAELSNLLKVHQGHLSKILAGKVPISKKMRLRMSKLLSAWPPSASSDSALEQELVRAIRRSTEFQEFIRAALKMHNS
;
A
#
# COMPACT_ATOMS: atom_id res chain seq x y z
N MET A 1 -8.64 -7.04 -0.57
CA MET A 1 -9.40 -6.32 -1.63
C MET A 1 -8.42 -5.90 -2.74
N ILE A 2 -8.81 -5.89 -4.03
CA ILE A 2 -7.91 -5.57 -5.16
C ILE A 2 -7.25 -4.17 -5.01
N GLU A 3 -7.98 -3.21 -4.45
CA GLU A 3 -7.51 -1.84 -4.23
C GLU A 3 -6.47 -1.75 -3.11
N SER A 4 -6.60 -2.56 -2.06
CA SER A 4 -5.55 -2.67 -1.03
C SER A 4 -4.25 -3.16 -1.66
N LYS A 5 -4.32 -4.20 -2.50
CA LYS A 5 -3.15 -4.76 -3.15
C LYS A 5 -2.48 -3.76 -4.10
N ARG A 6 -3.28 -3.00 -4.85
CA ARG A 6 -2.79 -1.90 -5.70
C ARG A 6 -1.97 -0.90 -4.90
N ARG A 7 -2.48 -0.48 -3.72
CA ARG A 7 -1.79 0.47 -2.84
C ARG A 7 -0.53 -0.13 -2.22
N GLU A 8 -0.59 -1.38 -1.76
CA GLU A 8 0.57 -2.11 -1.21
C GLU A 8 1.71 -2.22 -2.23
N THR A 9 1.40 -2.40 -3.51
CA THR A 9 2.41 -2.57 -4.56
C THR A 9 2.70 -1.28 -5.31
N LEU A 10 2.27 -0.13 -4.78
CA LEU A 10 2.45 1.20 -5.36
C LEU A 10 2.03 1.30 -6.84
N MET A 11 1.07 0.50 -7.26
CA MET A 11 0.63 0.39 -8.64
C MET A 11 -0.33 1.53 -8.97
N SER A 12 -0.19 2.15 -10.13
CA SER A 12 -1.15 3.12 -10.64
C SER A 12 -2.48 2.44 -11.01
N GLN A 13 -3.56 3.23 -11.08
CA GLN A 13 -4.85 2.70 -11.51
C GLN A 13 -4.84 2.26 -12.99
N ALA A 14 -4.01 2.89 -13.82
CA ALA A 14 -3.84 2.54 -15.24
C ALA A 14 -3.20 1.15 -15.37
N GLU A 15 -2.14 0.87 -14.63
CA GLU A 15 -1.49 -0.45 -14.62
C GLU A 15 -2.44 -1.56 -14.15
N LEU A 16 -3.21 -1.32 -13.08
CA LEU A 16 -4.21 -2.28 -12.61
C LEU A 16 -5.28 -2.55 -13.68
N SER A 17 -5.71 -1.51 -14.40
CA SER A 17 -6.70 -1.65 -15.47
C SER A 17 -6.18 -2.48 -16.65
N ASN A 18 -4.91 -2.31 -17.00
CA ASN A 18 -4.22 -3.11 -18.01
C ASN A 18 -4.14 -4.59 -17.59
N LEU A 19 -3.75 -4.86 -16.34
CA LEU A 19 -3.68 -6.24 -15.81
C LEU A 19 -5.05 -6.93 -15.78
N LEU A 20 -6.09 -6.20 -15.43
CA LEU A 20 -7.47 -6.72 -15.45
C LEU A 20 -8.09 -6.75 -16.86
N LYS A 21 -7.39 -6.22 -17.87
CA LYS A 21 -7.86 -6.07 -19.25
C LYS A 21 -9.22 -5.36 -19.31
N VAL A 22 -9.29 -4.19 -18.68
CA VAL A 22 -10.47 -3.31 -18.65
C VAL A 22 -10.07 -1.86 -18.86
N HIS A 23 -11.01 -1.04 -19.33
CA HIS A 23 -10.79 0.40 -19.43
C HIS A 23 -10.64 1.03 -18.04
N GLN A 24 -9.67 1.93 -17.85
CA GLN A 24 -9.40 2.60 -16.57
C GLN A 24 -10.64 3.31 -16.00
N GLY A 25 -11.40 4.01 -16.85
CA GLY A 25 -12.64 4.67 -16.42
C GLY A 25 -13.71 3.71 -15.90
N HIS A 26 -13.77 2.48 -16.42
CA HIS A 26 -14.69 1.45 -15.92
C HIS A 26 -14.21 0.92 -14.57
N LEU A 27 -12.91 0.65 -14.43
CA LEU A 27 -12.31 0.27 -13.16
C LEU A 27 -12.54 1.34 -12.07
N SER A 28 -12.38 2.61 -12.40
CA SER A 28 -12.62 3.73 -11.48
C SER A 28 -14.06 3.76 -10.96
N LYS A 29 -15.06 3.57 -11.83
CA LYS A 29 -16.47 3.47 -11.42
C LYS A 29 -16.75 2.27 -10.51
N ILE A 30 -16.11 1.13 -10.77
CA ILE A 30 -16.20 -0.06 -9.92
C ILE A 30 -15.62 0.23 -8.52
N LEU A 31 -14.41 0.79 -8.47
CA LEU A 31 -13.72 1.08 -7.21
C LEU A 31 -14.45 2.13 -6.37
N ALA A 32 -15.11 3.09 -7.02
CA ALA A 32 -15.96 4.08 -6.37
C ALA A 32 -17.36 3.54 -5.99
N GLY A 33 -17.66 2.26 -6.24
CA GLY A 33 -18.97 1.65 -5.95
C GLY A 33 -20.11 2.13 -6.86
N LYS A 34 -19.82 2.93 -7.89
CA LYS A 34 -20.83 3.49 -8.82
C LYS A 34 -21.37 2.45 -9.80
N VAL A 35 -20.65 1.35 -10.01
CA VAL A 35 -21.04 0.25 -10.90
C VAL A 35 -20.80 -1.09 -10.20
N PRO A 36 -21.76 -2.03 -10.22
CA PRO A 36 -21.59 -3.33 -9.59
C PRO A 36 -20.50 -4.17 -10.28
N ILE A 37 -19.82 -5.00 -9.51
CA ILE A 37 -18.78 -5.91 -10.01
C ILE A 37 -19.43 -7.12 -10.67
N SER A 38 -19.24 -7.27 -11.98
CA SER A 38 -19.73 -8.44 -12.72
C SER A 38 -19.03 -9.74 -12.29
N LYS A 39 -19.68 -10.89 -12.52
CA LYS A 39 -19.09 -12.22 -12.22
C LYS A 39 -17.73 -12.42 -12.92
N LYS A 40 -17.63 -12.01 -14.19
CA LYS A 40 -16.40 -12.07 -14.99
C LYS A 40 -15.29 -11.21 -14.37
N MET A 41 -15.62 -10.01 -13.91
CA MET A 41 -14.66 -9.11 -13.27
C MET A 41 -14.19 -9.64 -11.92
N ARG A 42 -15.10 -10.20 -11.11
CA ARG A 42 -14.77 -10.86 -9.84
C ARG A 42 -13.79 -12.01 -10.03
N LEU A 43 -14.00 -12.84 -11.06
CA LEU A 43 -13.08 -13.94 -11.40
C LEU A 43 -11.69 -13.42 -11.79
N ARG A 44 -11.62 -12.36 -12.62
CA ARG A 44 -10.34 -11.74 -13.00
C ARG A 44 -9.61 -11.18 -11.79
N MET A 45 -10.29 -10.43 -10.93
CA MET A 45 -9.71 -9.89 -9.69
C MET A 45 -9.21 -10.99 -8.76
N SER A 46 -9.98 -12.08 -8.61
CA SER A 46 -9.58 -13.22 -7.78
C SER A 46 -8.32 -13.90 -8.33
N LYS A 47 -8.31 -14.24 -9.62
CA LYS A 47 -7.14 -14.83 -10.28
C LYS A 47 -5.91 -13.93 -10.18
N LEU A 48 -6.12 -12.62 -10.31
CA LEU A 48 -5.07 -11.62 -10.16
C LEU A 48 -4.50 -11.67 -8.73
N LEU A 49 -5.36 -11.58 -7.71
CA LEU A 49 -4.93 -11.64 -6.31
C LEU A 49 -4.22 -12.94 -5.94
N SER A 50 -4.65 -14.09 -6.47
CA SER A 50 -4.01 -15.39 -6.24
C SER A 50 -2.65 -15.53 -6.93
N ALA A 51 -2.42 -14.80 -8.02
CA ALA A 51 -1.16 -14.82 -8.76
C ALA A 51 -0.11 -13.87 -8.17
N TRP A 52 -0.52 -12.91 -7.33
CA TRP A 52 0.45 -12.10 -6.60
C TRP A 52 1.18 -13.00 -5.62
N PRO A 53 2.52 -12.88 -5.53
CA PRO A 53 3.22 -13.48 -4.41
C PRO A 53 2.54 -12.98 -3.12
N PRO A 54 2.39 -13.86 -2.11
CA PRO A 54 1.96 -13.42 -0.79
C PRO A 54 2.81 -12.20 -0.47
N SER A 55 2.16 -11.07 -0.16
CA SER A 55 2.89 -9.91 0.36
C SER A 55 3.79 -10.48 1.43
N ALA A 56 5.11 -10.29 1.30
CA ALA A 56 5.95 -10.34 2.47
C ALA A 56 5.22 -9.46 3.48
N SER A 57 4.57 -10.07 4.48
CA SER A 57 4.08 -9.33 5.62
C SER A 57 5.23 -8.42 6.01
N SER A 58 5.00 -7.13 6.24
CA SER A 58 6.08 -6.25 6.67
C SER A 58 6.85 -7.02 7.73
N ASP A 59 8.13 -7.25 7.44
CA ASP A 59 8.91 -8.17 8.25
C ASP A 59 9.02 -7.45 9.59
N SER A 60 8.15 -7.81 10.52
CA SER A 60 8.00 -7.04 11.75
C SER A 60 9.33 -7.01 12.52
N ALA A 61 10.20 -8.00 12.24
CA ALA A 61 11.58 -8.02 12.64
C ALA A 61 12.39 -6.85 12.03
N LEU A 62 12.30 -6.62 10.72
CA LEU A 62 12.94 -5.48 10.04
C LEU A 62 12.38 -4.14 10.51
N GLU A 63 11.06 -4.01 10.67
CA GLU A 63 10.46 -2.79 11.23
C GLU A 63 10.93 -2.54 12.68
N GLN A 64 10.99 -3.58 13.51
CA GLN A 64 11.54 -3.48 14.87
C GLN A 64 13.05 -3.17 14.87
N GLU A 65 13.80 -3.73 13.93
CA GLU A 65 15.23 -3.47 13.78
C GLU A 65 15.49 -2.02 13.35
N LEU A 66 14.72 -1.49 12.41
CA LEU A 66 14.76 -0.09 12.00
C LEU A 66 14.39 0.83 13.16
N VAL A 67 13.31 0.53 13.90
CA VAL A 67 12.94 1.30 15.10
C VAL A 67 14.03 1.26 16.18
N ARG A 68 14.69 0.11 16.37
CA ARG A 68 15.82 -0.03 17.30
C ARG A 68 17.04 0.77 16.82
N ALA A 69 17.35 0.76 15.53
CA ALA A 69 18.45 1.53 14.96
C ALA A 69 18.21 3.05 15.10
N ILE A 70 17.00 3.50 14.78
CA ILE A 70 16.58 4.90 14.96
C ILE A 70 16.67 5.32 16.44
N ARG A 71 16.23 4.47 17.37
CA ARG A 71 16.35 4.73 18.81
C ARG A 71 17.80 4.73 19.30
N ARG A 72 18.73 4.09 18.61
CA ARG A 72 20.16 4.02 19.01
C ARG A 72 21.00 5.12 18.37
N SER A 73 20.53 5.77 17.31
CA SER A 73 21.23 6.92 16.73
C SER A 73 21.12 8.11 17.67
N THR A 74 22.27 8.53 18.18
CA THR A 74 22.43 9.71 19.03
C THR A 74 21.99 10.97 18.30
N GLU A 75 22.31 11.08 17.01
CA GLU A 75 21.99 12.21 16.15
C GLU A 75 20.48 12.38 15.98
N PHE A 76 19.76 11.28 15.78
CA PHE A 76 18.29 11.32 15.69
C PHE A 76 17.66 11.72 17.03
N GLN A 77 18.17 11.19 18.15
CA GLN A 77 17.67 11.58 19.47
C GLN A 77 17.93 13.07 19.77
N GLU A 78 19.09 13.59 19.40
CA GLU A 78 19.44 15.00 19.56
C GLU A 78 18.54 15.90 18.71
N PHE A 79 18.28 15.51 17.45
CA PHE A 79 17.36 16.21 16.57
C PHE A 79 15.94 16.29 17.16
N ILE A 80 15.39 15.17 17.64
CA ILE A 80 14.05 15.13 18.25
C ILE A 80 14.00 15.97 19.54
N ARG A 81 15.05 15.92 20.38
CA ARG A 81 15.14 16.76 21.58
C ARG A 81 15.18 18.25 21.23
N ALA A 82 15.92 18.64 20.20
CA ALA A 82 15.97 20.02 19.72
C ALA A 82 14.59 20.46 19.22
N ALA A 83 13.92 19.65 18.41
CA ALA A 83 12.59 19.94 17.89
C ALA A 83 11.53 20.07 19.02
N LEU A 84 11.56 19.21 20.03
CA LEU A 84 10.65 19.29 21.18
C LEU A 84 10.91 20.52 22.05
N LYS A 85 12.17 20.94 22.22
CA LYS A 85 12.49 22.21 22.90
C LYS A 85 11.94 23.41 22.14
N MET A 86 12.03 23.41 20.81
CA MET A 86 11.51 24.49 19.97
C MET A 86 9.97 24.58 20.00
N HIS A 87 9.27 23.45 20.15
CA HIS A 87 7.80 23.42 20.21
C HIS A 87 7.24 23.91 21.56
N ASN A 88 7.99 23.75 22.64
CA ASN A 88 7.57 24.12 23.99
C ASN A 88 8.08 25.51 24.43
N SER A 89 8.64 26.29 23.49
CA SER A 89 9.11 27.66 23.71
C SER A 89 8.15 28.68 23.10
#